data_AF-A0AA35LZH8-F1
#
_entry.id   AF-A0AA35LZH8-F1
#
_cell.length_a   1.000
_cell.length_b   1.000
_cell.length_c   1.000
_cell.angle_alpha   90.00
_cell.angle_beta   90.00
_cell.angle_gamma   90.00
#
_symmetry.space_group_name_H-M   'P 1'
#
loop_
_entity.id
_entity.type
_entity.pdbx_description
1 polymer ?
#
loop_
_entity_poly.entity_id
_entity_poly.type
_entity_poly.pdbx_seq_one_letter_code
_entity_poly.pdbx_strand_id
1 'polypeptide(L)'
;MPGSRWFSRGWTLQELIAPKERHFYDVDWEAIPEWPDLLQTFAQAGNLPVAILEDRDQLPYISVADRMAMASRRTTTRSEDMAYCLFGIFDVNLLILYGEGARKAFRRLQLEIMATNPFDHSIFAWSADRSDSGLLASSPSDFANTSSIGDWSKRAIDSLLVPFSMTNVGLSFNCSLVDEPEEEDFSVPDEGPITYALAPLLCDLVDDESSRLCLNLQCIPQYDFFVNGDSLPAYRRVKCSEWMLVPRAALANAEFGTIVVLEDEQFRFLKHPPPNGGLIRMLR
;
A
#
# COMPACT_ATOMS: atom_id res chain seq x y z
N MET A 1 17.54 21.01 -12.32
CA MET A 1 16.30 21.83 -12.14
C MET A 1 15.04 20.97 -12.18
N PRO A 2 13.92 21.41 -11.58
CA PRO A 2 12.73 20.57 -11.31
C PRO A 2 12.05 19.93 -12.54
N GLY A 3 12.17 20.56 -13.72
CA GLY A 3 11.67 19.99 -14.98
C GLY A 3 12.60 18.97 -15.65
N SER A 4 13.70 18.56 -14.99
CA SER A 4 14.64 17.59 -15.56
C SER A 4 14.02 16.20 -15.61
N ARG A 5 14.19 15.52 -16.75
CA ARG A 5 13.84 14.10 -16.94
C ARG A 5 14.51 13.19 -15.90
N TRP A 6 15.62 13.62 -15.29
CA TRP A 6 16.29 12.84 -14.25
C TRP A 6 15.38 12.55 -13.06
N PHE A 7 14.54 13.49 -12.62
CA PHE A 7 13.63 13.28 -11.48
C PHE A 7 12.44 12.36 -11.80
N SER A 8 12.15 12.11 -13.08
CA SER A 8 11.05 11.25 -13.52
C SER A 8 11.49 9.81 -13.82
N ARG A 9 12.78 9.47 -13.67
CA ARG A 9 13.30 8.10 -13.90
C ARG A 9 13.23 7.29 -12.59
N GLY A 10 12.89 6.01 -12.68
CA GLY A 10 12.77 5.14 -11.49
C GLY A 10 14.06 5.04 -10.68
N TRP A 11 15.15 4.58 -11.31
CA TRP A 11 16.45 4.32 -10.67
C TRP A 11 17.09 5.54 -10.01
N THR A 12 16.81 6.73 -10.51
CA THR A 12 17.43 7.97 -10.00
C THR A 12 16.97 8.32 -8.59
N LEU A 13 15.88 7.71 -8.08
CA LEU A 13 15.48 7.85 -6.68
C LEU A 13 16.55 7.29 -5.74
N GLN A 14 17.01 6.08 -6.03
CA GLN A 14 18.09 5.45 -5.26
C GLN A 14 19.41 6.20 -5.46
N GLU A 15 19.73 6.61 -6.69
CA GLU A 15 20.93 7.41 -6.98
C GLU A 15 20.93 8.74 -6.20
N LEU A 16 19.75 9.34 -6.00
CA LEU A 16 19.59 10.55 -5.20
C LEU A 16 19.79 10.27 -3.71
N ILE A 17 19.22 9.19 -3.17
CA ILE A 17 19.20 8.96 -1.71
C ILE A 17 20.48 8.30 -1.20
N ALA A 18 21.02 7.32 -1.93
CA ALA A 18 22.08 6.42 -1.46
C ALA A 18 23.41 7.11 -1.05
N PRO A 19 23.97 8.07 -1.81
CA PRO A 19 25.30 8.60 -1.51
C PRO A 19 25.30 9.61 -0.34
N LYS A 20 26.41 9.67 0.40
CA LYS A 20 26.63 10.64 1.48
C LYS A 20 26.93 12.05 0.97
N GLU A 21 27.67 12.11 -0.14
CA GLU A 21 28.06 13.35 -0.83
C GLU A 21 27.54 13.30 -2.25
N ARG A 22 27.04 14.42 -2.76
CA ARG A 22 26.38 14.50 -4.07
C ARG A 22 26.95 15.68 -4.84
N HIS A 23 27.43 15.42 -6.04
CA HIS A 23 27.84 16.45 -6.99
C HIS A 23 26.91 16.40 -8.18
N PHE A 24 26.33 17.54 -8.52
CA PHE A 24 25.36 17.64 -9.59
C PHE A 24 25.97 18.40 -10.75
N TYR A 25 25.63 17.94 -11.95
CA TYR A 25 26.12 18.51 -13.20
C TYR A 25 24.94 18.75 -14.13
N ASP A 26 25.05 19.76 -14.98
CA ASP A 26 24.06 20.02 -16.00
C ASP A 26 24.31 19.22 -17.30
N VAL A 27 23.62 19.58 -18.38
CA VAL A 27 23.69 18.85 -19.65
C VAL A 27 25.03 19.03 -20.36
N ASP A 28 25.76 20.10 -20.03
CA ASP A 28 27.05 20.48 -20.61
C ASP A 28 28.22 19.98 -19.73
N TRP A 29 27.93 19.16 -18.72
CA TRP A 29 28.88 18.67 -17.71
C TRP A 29 29.47 19.77 -16.83
N GLU A 30 28.80 20.91 -16.73
CA GLU A 30 29.20 21.98 -15.82
C GLU A 30 28.65 21.69 -14.41
N ALA A 31 29.50 21.89 -13.40
CA ALA A 31 29.13 21.65 -12.02
C ALA A 31 28.06 22.65 -11.58
N ILE A 32 26.94 22.13 -11.07
CA ILE A 32 25.89 22.94 -10.48
C ILE A 32 26.37 23.37 -9.09
N PRO A 33 26.54 24.67 -8.83
CA PRO A 33 27.05 25.15 -7.54
C PRO A 33 26.07 24.83 -6.41
N GLU A 34 26.60 24.58 -5.22
CA GLU A 34 25.77 24.53 -4.02
C GLU A 34 25.20 25.92 -3.73
N TRP A 35 23.88 25.99 -3.58
CA TRP A 35 23.17 27.18 -3.11
C TRP A 35 22.26 26.78 -1.93
N PRO A 36 21.87 27.74 -1.07
CA PRO A 36 21.19 27.44 0.20
C PRO A 36 19.98 26.51 0.10
N ASP A 37 19.21 26.60 -0.99
CA ASP A 37 17.98 25.83 -1.21
C ASP A 37 18.13 24.65 -2.19
N LEU A 38 19.35 24.20 -2.50
CA LEU A 38 19.57 23.16 -3.51
C LEU A 38 18.88 21.85 -3.15
N LEU A 39 19.08 21.36 -1.91
CA LEU A 39 18.45 20.13 -1.43
C LEU A 39 16.92 20.26 -1.38
N GLN A 40 16.41 21.40 -0.91
CA GLN A 40 14.98 21.68 -0.90
C GLN A 40 14.39 21.64 -2.32
N THR A 41 15.09 22.22 -3.30
CA THR A 41 14.69 22.19 -4.71
C THR A 41 14.65 20.76 -5.24
N PHE A 42 15.58 19.91 -4.82
CA PHE A 42 15.68 18.53 -5.30
C PHE A 42 14.69 17.60 -4.60
N ALA A 43 14.45 17.82 -3.32
CA ALA A 43 13.39 17.18 -2.54
C ALA A 43 12.02 17.44 -3.19
N GLN A 44 11.72 18.70 -3.52
CA GLN A 44 10.50 19.08 -4.23
C GLN A 44 10.41 18.44 -5.63
N ALA A 45 11.50 18.51 -6.40
CA ALA A 45 11.52 17.94 -7.75
C ALA A 45 11.38 16.40 -7.76
N GLY A 46 11.95 15.73 -6.77
CA GLY A 46 11.94 14.28 -6.64
C GLY A 46 10.79 13.70 -5.83
N ASN A 47 9.88 14.54 -5.32
CA ASN A 47 8.78 14.19 -4.42
C ASN A 47 9.22 13.41 -3.17
N LEU A 48 10.21 13.92 -2.43
CA LEU A 48 10.69 13.29 -1.21
C LEU A 48 10.96 14.31 -0.09
N PRO A 49 10.89 13.91 1.19
CA PRO A 49 11.28 14.76 2.31
C PRO A 49 12.75 15.22 2.22
N VAL A 50 12.99 16.51 2.47
CA VAL A 50 14.36 17.08 2.48
C VAL A 50 15.25 16.41 3.53
N ALA A 51 14.67 15.99 4.65
CA ALA A 51 15.37 15.30 5.74
C ALA A 51 16.09 14.02 5.27
N ILE A 52 15.60 13.30 4.26
CA ILE A 52 16.29 12.12 3.70
C ILE A 52 17.56 12.52 2.94
N LEU A 53 17.54 13.69 2.28
CA LEU A 53 18.70 14.19 1.55
C LEU A 53 19.77 14.69 2.51
N GLU A 54 19.37 15.25 3.64
CA GLU A 54 20.25 15.67 4.73
C GLU A 54 20.82 14.47 5.49
N ASP A 55 19.99 13.50 5.82
CA ASP A 55 20.34 12.27 6.52
C ASP A 55 19.57 11.07 5.95
N ARG A 56 20.28 10.24 5.19
CA ARG A 56 19.69 9.04 4.58
C ARG A 56 19.23 8.01 5.63
N ASP A 57 19.78 8.05 6.85
CA ASP A 57 19.45 7.11 7.91
C ASP A 57 18.02 7.37 8.47
N GLN A 58 17.35 8.44 8.00
CA GLN A 58 15.93 8.68 8.21
C GLN A 58 15.02 7.75 7.39
N LEU A 59 15.51 7.18 6.28
CA LEU A 59 14.68 6.40 5.35
C LEU A 59 13.91 5.22 5.99
N PRO A 60 14.48 4.43 6.92
CA PRO A 60 13.75 3.32 7.56
C PRO A 60 12.57 3.77 8.45
N TYR A 61 12.56 5.02 8.91
CA TYR A 61 11.49 5.57 9.76
C TYR A 61 10.33 6.14 8.95
N ILE A 62 10.45 6.13 7.62
CA ILE A 62 9.41 6.61 6.71
C ILE A 62 8.47 5.46 6.39
N SER A 63 7.17 5.76 6.45
CA SER A 63 6.10 4.81 6.15
C SER A 63 6.29 4.17 4.78
N VAL A 64 5.80 2.94 4.61
CA VAL A 64 5.77 2.28 3.29
C VAL A 64 5.00 3.14 2.27
N ALA A 65 3.89 3.75 2.67
CA ALA A 65 3.11 4.64 1.80
C ALA A 65 3.92 5.81 1.25
N ASP A 66 4.61 6.57 2.10
CA ASP A 66 5.37 7.72 1.65
C ASP A 66 6.57 7.29 0.81
N ARG A 67 7.20 6.16 1.15
CA ARG A 67 8.24 5.57 0.31
C ARG A 67 7.74 5.18 -1.08
N MET A 68 6.53 4.65 -1.19
CA MET A 68 5.87 4.42 -2.48
C MET A 68 5.52 5.74 -3.19
N ALA A 69 5.06 6.77 -2.44
CA ALA A 69 4.73 8.08 -2.98
C ALA A 69 5.95 8.77 -3.63
N MET A 70 7.16 8.60 -3.07
CA MET A 70 8.42 9.06 -3.69
C MET A 70 8.67 8.49 -5.09
N ALA A 71 8.12 7.31 -5.38
CA ALA A 71 8.25 6.63 -6.65
C ALA A 71 7.02 6.79 -7.58
N SER A 72 5.90 7.30 -7.05
CA SER A 72 4.59 7.32 -7.72
C SER A 72 4.55 8.05 -9.07
N ARG A 73 5.40 9.05 -9.27
CA ARG A 73 5.48 9.86 -10.50
C ARG A 73 6.66 9.50 -11.40
N ARG A 74 7.38 8.42 -11.05
CA ARG A 74 8.55 7.97 -11.80
C ARG A 74 8.14 6.98 -12.89
N THR A 75 9.02 6.82 -13.87
CA THR A 75 8.82 5.95 -15.03
C THR A 75 10.07 5.15 -15.31
N THR A 76 9.89 3.97 -15.89
CA THR A 76 10.96 3.05 -16.27
C THR A 76 10.78 2.58 -17.70
N THR A 77 11.88 2.23 -18.36
CA THR A 77 11.83 1.74 -19.75
C THR A 77 11.21 0.35 -19.81
N ARG A 78 11.60 -0.55 -18.90
CA ARG A 78 10.93 -1.84 -18.72
C ARG A 78 9.89 -1.70 -17.62
N SER A 79 8.75 -2.34 -17.81
CA SER A 79 7.60 -2.18 -16.91
C SER A 79 7.91 -2.71 -15.49
N GLU A 80 8.59 -3.84 -15.41
CA GLU A 80 9.01 -4.52 -14.18
C GLU A 80 10.11 -3.79 -13.40
N ASP A 81 10.91 -2.96 -14.09
CA ASP A 81 11.92 -2.13 -13.42
C ASP A 81 11.28 -1.14 -12.44
N MET A 82 9.98 -0.83 -12.57
CA MET A 82 9.25 -0.01 -11.59
C MET A 82 9.25 -0.64 -10.19
N ALA A 83 9.25 -1.97 -10.10
CA ALA A 83 9.40 -2.68 -8.83
C ALA A 83 10.88 -2.79 -8.44
N TYR A 84 11.74 -3.16 -9.38
CA TYR A 84 13.16 -3.42 -9.08
C TYR A 84 13.92 -2.17 -8.66
N CYS A 85 13.56 -1.00 -9.20
CA CYS A 85 14.17 0.26 -8.81
C CYS A 85 13.77 0.71 -7.39
N LEU A 86 13.00 -0.08 -6.64
CA LEU A 86 12.62 0.20 -5.26
C LEU A 86 13.28 -0.73 -4.24
N PHE A 87 14.06 -1.71 -4.67
CA PHE A 87 14.67 -2.69 -3.75
C PHE A 87 15.52 -2.02 -2.67
N GLY A 88 16.40 -1.09 -3.03
CA GLY A 88 17.20 -0.35 -2.05
C GLY A 88 16.42 0.68 -1.24
N ILE A 89 15.22 1.10 -1.69
CA ILE A 89 14.35 2.01 -0.92
C ILE A 89 13.63 1.26 0.21
N PHE A 90 13.30 0.00 -0.03
CA PHE A 90 12.63 -0.86 0.95
C PHE A 90 13.57 -1.84 1.67
N ASP A 91 14.88 -1.79 1.36
CA ASP A 91 15.89 -2.72 1.86
C ASP A 91 15.49 -4.20 1.70
N VAL A 92 14.98 -4.55 0.52
CA VAL A 92 14.56 -5.91 0.17
C VAL A 92 15.52 -6.56 -0.82
N ASN A 93 15.63 -7.88 -0.73
CA ASN A 93 16.46 -8.67 -1.65
C ASN A 93 15.61 -9.70 -2.40
N LEU A 94 15.32 -9.43 -3.68
CA LEU A 94 14.52 -10.30 -4.54
C LEU A 94 15.22 -10.56 -5.87
N LEU A 95 14.99 -11.72 -6.46
CA LEU A 95 15.48 -12.05 -7.80
C LEU A 95 14.78 -11.21 -8.88
N ILE A 96 15.57 -10.56 -9.74
CA ILE A 96 15.10 -9.88 -10.94
C ILE A 96 14.74 -10.92 -12.01
N LEU A 97 13.49 -10.91 -12.48
CA LEU A 97 12.96 -11.84 -13.48
C LEU A 97 12.36 -11.09 -14.66
N TYR A 98 13.19 -10.72 -15.63
CA TYR A 98 12.72 -10.05 -16.83
C TYR A 98 11.72 -10.90 -17.62
N GLY A 99 10.62 -10.27 -18.04
CA GLY A 99 9.49 -10.95 -18.68
C GLY A 99 8.38 -11.42 -17.72
N GLU A 100 8.52 -11.27 -16.39
CA GLU A 100 7.42 -11.56 -15.46
C GLU A 100 6.27 -10.53 -15.52
N GLY A 101 6.57 -9.33 -16.02
CA GLY A 101 5.64 -8.20 -16.15
C GLY A 101 5.48 -7.39 -14.86
N ALA A 102 5.18 -6.09 -15.02
CA ALA A 102 5.11 -5.13 -13.91
C ALA A 102 4.24 -5.57 -12.73
N ARG A 103 3.02 -6.07 -13.00
CA ARG A 103 2.08 -6.46 -11.95
C ARG A 103 2.62 -7.59 -11.07
N LYS A 104 3.28 -8.60 -11.65
CA LYS A 104 3.85 -9.73 -10.89
C LYS A 104 5.09 -9.28 -10.13
N ALA A 105 5.98 -8.51 -10.77
CA ALA A 105 7.17 -7.95 -10.14
C ALA A 105 6.79 -7.08 -8.92
N PHE A 106 5.80 -6.19 -9.07
CA PHE A 106 5.35 -5.31 -8.00
C PHE A 106 4.59 -6.05 -6.89
N ARG A 107 3.83 -7.10 -7.23
CA ARG A 107 3.22 -7.99 -6.22
C ARG A 107 4.29 -8.67 -5.38
N ARG A 108 5.37 -9.19 -5.98
CA ARG A 108 6.49 -9.81 -5.26
C ARG A 108 7.18 -8.82 -4.33
N LEU A 109 7.41 -7.60 -4.80
CA LEU A 109 7.94 -6.53 -3.97
C LEU A 109 7.06 -6.28 -2.73
N GLN A 110 5.75 -6.09 -2.92
CA GLN A 110 4.83 -5.86 -1.79
C GLN A 110 4.84 -7.02 -0.79
N LEU A 111 4.83 -8.27 -1.26
CA LEU A 111 4.90 -9.43 -0.36
C LEU A 111 6.18 -9.45 0.48
N GLU A 112 7.32 -9.06 -0.09
CA GLU A 112 8.58 -8.98 0.65
C GLU A 112 8.60 -7.80 1.64
N ILE A 113 8.01 -6.67 1.25
CA ILE A 113 7.82 -5.52 2.16
C ILE A 113 6.93 -5.94 3.34
N MET A 114 5.83 -6.66 3.09
CA MET A 114 4.96 -7.18 4.15
C MET A 114 5.69 -8.16 5.07
N ALA A 115 6.55 -9.02 4.51
CA ALA A 115 7.32 -9.97 5.30
C ALA A 115 8.36 -9.29 6.22
N THR A 116 8.97 -8.21 5.74
CA THR A 116 9.98 -7.43 6.49
C THR A 116 9.36 -6.36 7.40
N ASN A 117 8.17 -5.87 7.09
CA ASN A 117 7.45 -4.82 7.82
C ASN A 117 5.98 -5.24 8.10
N PRO A 118 5.74 -6.30 8.89
CA PRO A 118 4.41 -6.90 9.04
C PRO A 118 3.40 -6.05 9.83
N PHE A 119 3.84 -4.94 10.41
CA PHE A 119 3.02 -4.04 11.23
C PHE A 119 2.71 -2.69 10.54
N ASP A 120 3.34 -2.39 9.40
CA ASP A 120 3.14 -1.10 8.73
C ASP A 120 1.93 -1.15 7.80
N HIS A 121 0.75 -0.80 8.35
CA HIS A 121 -0.52 -0.75 7.61
C HIS A 121 -0.51 0.27 6.47
N SER A 122 0.46 1.19 6.41
CA SER A 122 0.55 2.19 5.35
C SER A 122 0.76 1.56 3.96
N ILE A 123 1.22 0.31 3.87
CA ILE A 123 1.26 -0.42 2.60
C ILE A 123 -0.11 -0.55 1.92
N PHE A 124 -1.20 -0.49 2.69
CA PHE A 124 -2.57 -0.53 2.18
C PHE A 124 -3.17 0.85 1.91
N ALA A 125 -2.45 1.92 2.25
CA ALA A 125 -2.89 3.31 2.10
C ALA A 125 -2.67 3.84 0.67
N TRP A 126 -3.15 3.11 -0.33
CA TRP A 126 -3.17 3.55 -1.73
C TRP A 126 -4.62 3.74 -2.22
N SER A 127 -4.80 4.58 -3.24
CA SER A 127 -6.11 4.81 -3.88
C SER A 127 -6.00 4.76 -5.39
N ALA A 128 -7.00 4.21 -6.06
CA ALA A 128 -7.04 4.13 -7.51
C ALA A 128 -8.49 4.13 -8.01
N ASP A 129 -8.70 4.62 -9.23
CA ASP A 129 -10.00 4.61 -9.90
C ASP A 129 -10.43 3.18 -10.28
N ARG A 130 -10.93 2.45 -9.26
CA ARG A 130 -11.36 1.05 -9.33
C ARG A 130 -12.55 0.86 -8.42
N SER A 131 -13.57 0.16 -8.91
CA SER A 131 -14.75 -0.20 -8.11
C SER A 131 -14.39 -1.08 -6.92
N ASP A 132 -13.50 -2.05 -7.15
CA ASP A 132 -13.07 -3.05 -6.17
C ASP A 132 -11.65 -3.54 -6.44
N SER A 133 -10.98 -4.02 -5.40
CA SER A 133 -9.61 -4.54 -5.46
C SER A 133 -9.30 -5.43 -4.27
N GLY A 134 -8.16 -6.14 -4.33
CA GLY A 134 -7.51 -6.66 -3.14
C GLY A 134 -6.93 -5.51 -2.30
N LEU A 135 -6.13 -5.84 -1.30
CA LEU A 135 -5.40 -4.85 -0.52
C LEU A 135 -4.06 -4.49 -1.14
N LEU A 136 -3.54 -5.28 -2.09
CA LEU A 136 -2.29 -4.96 -2.77
C LEU A 136 -2.49 -3.94 -3.90
N ALA A 137 -1.64 -2.91 -3.91
CA ALA A 137 -1.57 -1.94 -5.00
C ALA A 137 -1.06 -2.60 -6.29
N SER A 138 -1.27 -1.96 -7.45
CA SER A 138 -0.72 -2.45 -8.73
C SER A 138 0.53 -1.73 -9.19
N SER A 139 0.77 -0.52 -8.70
CA SER A 139 2.05 0.17 -8.88
C SER A 139 2.24 1.27 -7.84
N PRO A 140 3.45 1.85 -7.70
CA PRO A 140 3.67 3.02 -6.85
C PRO A 140 2.79 4.22 -7.21
N SER A 141 2.29 4.32 -8.46
CA SER A 141 1.39 5.40 -8.87
C SER A 141 0.09 5.44 -8.08
N ASP A 142 -0.36 4.30 -7.54
CA ASP A 142 -1.57 4.22 -6.71
C ASP A 142 -1.39 4.98 -5.37
N PHE A 143 -0.16 5.37 -5.02
CA PHE A 143 0.16 6.18 -3.84
C PHE A 143 0.36 7.68 -4.16
N ALA A 144 0.15 8.11 -5.42
CA ALA A 144 0.44 9.49 -5.83
C ALA A 144 -0.41 10.55 -5.11
N ASN A 145 -1.60 10.16 -4.63
CA ASN A 145 -2.57 11.03 -3.96
C ASN A 145 -2.78 10.62 -2.50
N THR A 146 -1.92 9.75 -1.95
CA THR A 146 -1.97 9.39 -0.54
C THR A 146 -1.49 10.58 0.29
N SER A 147 -2.30 11.01 1.24
CA SER A 147 -1.90 12.02 2.23
C SER A 147 -0.70 11.52 3.03
N SER A 148 0.22 12.43 3.40
CA SER A 148 1.44 12.09 4.13
C SER A 148 1.13 11.29 5.39
N ILE A 149 1.78 10.13 5.53
CA ILE A 149 1.55 9.23 6.66
C ILE A 149 2.66 9.44 7.71
N GLY A 150 2.24 9.80 8.92
CA GLY A 150 3.15 10.07 10.02
C GLY A 150 3.97 8.85 10.42
N ASP A 151 4.96 9.11 11.29
CA ASP A 151 5.90 8.12 11.79
C ASP A 151 5.16 6.91 12.39
N TRP A 152 5.06 5.83 11.62
CA TRP A 152 4.34 4.61 11.99
C TRP A 152 4.94 3.98 13.26
N SER A 153 6.20 4.30 13.57
CA SER A 153 7.01 3.64 14.59
C SER A 153 6.86 4.20 16.02
N LYS A 154 6.43 5.45 16.20
CA LYS A 154 6.48 6.11 17.54
C LYS A 154 5.15 6.20 18.29
N ARG A 155 4.02 6.19 17.58
CA ARG A 155 2.69 6.40 18.19
C ARG A 155 1.74 5.21 18.04
N ALA A 156 1.97 4.32 17.08
CA ALA A 156 1.20 3.07 16.94
C ALA A 156 1.54 2.03 18.03
N ILE A 157 2.48 2.31 18.93
CA ILE A 157 2.75 1.48 20.12
C ILE A 157 1.71 1.76 21.23
N ASP A 158 0.45 1.94 20.84
CA ASP A 158 -0.70 1.72 21.72
C ASP A 158 -0.93 0.20 21.79
N SER A 159 0.03 -0.56 22.36
CA SER A 159 -0.05 -1.98 22.77
C SER A 159 -0.55 -3.06 21.76
N LEU A 160 -0.98 -2.70 20.54
CA LEU A 160 -1.60 -3.59 19.56
C LEU A 160 -0.72 -3.71 18.30
N LEU A 161 0.39 -4.44 18.44
CA LEU A 161 1.20 -4.88 17.30
C LEU A 161 0.65 -6.20 16.78
N VAL A 162 -0.29 -6.13 15.83
CA VAL A 162 -0.89 -7.32 15.23
C VAL A 162 -0.47 -7.40 13.76
N PRO A 163 0.29 -8.43 13.36
CA PRO A 163 0.80 -8.50 12.01
C PRO A 163 -0.32 -8.85 11.03
N PHE A 164 -0.14 -8.40 9.78
CA PHE A 164 -0.88 -8.94 8.64
C PHE A 164 -0.04 -9.97 7.89
N SER A 165 -0.68 -10.89 7.17
CA SER A 165 0.04 -11.88 6.37
C SER A 165 -0.77 -12.35 5.17
N MET A 166 -0.08 -12.70 4.09
CA MET A 166 -0.72 -13.32 2.94
C MET A 166 -0.99 -14.80 3.24
N THR A 167 -2.22 -15.26 3.00
CA THR A 167 -2.62 -16.67 3.09
C THR A 167 -2.93 -17.22 1.69
N ASN A 168 -3.27 -18.51 1.60
CA ASN A 168 -3.79 -19.10 0.36
C ASN A 168 -5.20 -18.59 0.00
N VAL A 169 -5.97 -18.10 0.98
CA VAL A 169 -7.34 -17.60 0.80
C VAL A 169 -7.37 -16.11 0.47
N GLY A 170 -6.44 -15.34 0.99
CA GLY A 170 -6.39 -13.89 0.86
C GLY A 170 -5.48 -13.26 1.90
N LEU A 171 -5.54 -11.95 2.06
CA LEU A 171 -4.75 -11.25 3.06
C LEU A 171 -5.44 -11.36 4.43
N SER A 172 -4.79 -12.03 5.37
CA SER A 172 -5.20 -12.04 6.78
C SER A 172 -4.86 -10.69 7.37
N PHE A 173 -5.89 -9.96 7.79
CA PHE A 173 -5.81 -8.59 8.24
C PHE A 173 -6.47 -8.47 9.61
N ASN A 174 -5.77 -7.85 10.55
CA ASN A 174 -6.27 -7.65 11.90
C ASN A 174 -6.70 -6.21 12.06
N CYS A 175 -7.98 -6.00 12.31
CA CYS A 175 -8.55 -4.66 12.44
C CYS A 175 -9.82 -4.67 13.27
N SER A 176 -10.22 -3.49 13.73
CA SER A 176 -11.60 -3.29 14.12
C SER A 176 -12.47 -3.08 12.89
N LEU A 177 -13.74 -3.45 12.96
CA LEU A 177 -14.73 -3.12 11.94
C LEU A 177 -15.72 -2.12 12.51
N VAL A 178 -16.09 -1.14 11.69
CA VAL A 178 -17.15 -0.18 12.00
C VAL A 178 -18.18 -0.29 10.89
N ASP A 179 -19.46 -0.39 11.24
CA ASP A 179 -20.52 -0.41 10.24
C ASP A 179 -20.49 0.88 9.42
N GLU A 180 -20.58 0.76 8.10
CA GLU A 180 -20.78 1.94 7.25
C GLU A 180 -22.20 2.48 7.52
N PRO A 181 -22.40 3.80 7.73
CA PRO A 181 -23.74 4.34 7.86
C PRO A 181 -24.55 3.98 6.62
N GLU A 182 -25.71 3.34 6.81
CA GLU A 182 -26.59 2.83 5.75
C GLU A 182 -26.78 3.88 4.64
N GLU A 183 -26.10 3.73 3.50
CA GLU A 183 -26.54 4.34 2.25
C GLU A 183 -27.73 3.51 1.76
N GLU A 184 -28.87 4.14 1.49
CA GLU A 184 -30.12 3.48 1.06
C GLU A 184 -29.84 2.46 -0.06
N ASP A 185 -29.94 1.18 0.27
CA ASP A 185 -29.45 0.07 -0.55
C ASP A 185 -30.35 -0.15 -1.77
N PHE A 186 -29.82 0.04 -2.99
CA PHE A 186 -30.43 -0.45 -4.22
C PHE A 186 -30.19 -1.97 -4.32
N SER A 187 -30.87 -2.73 -3.47
CA SER A 187 -30.79 -4.19 -3.46
C SER A 187 -31.01 -4.80 -4.86
N VAL A 188 -30.07 -5.64 -5.30
CA VAL A 188 -30.30 -6.56 -6.41
C VAL A 188 -31.12 -7.74 -5.85
N PRO A 189 -32.26 -8.14 -6.45
CA PRO A 189 -33.24 -9.03 -5.82
C PRO A 189 -32.77 -10.43 -5.37
N ASP A 190 -31.55 -10.86 -5.71
CA ASP A 190 -31.11 -12.26 -5.62
C ASP A 190 -29.84 -12.49 -4.77
N GLU A 191 -29.21 -11.44 -4.20
CA GLU A 191 -27.92 -11.57 -3.48
C GLU A 191 -27.98 -11.33 -1.95
N GLY A 192 -29.17 -11.11 -1.38
CA GLY A 192 -29.31 -10.79 0.05
C GLY A 192 -28.81 -9.37 0.39
N PRO A 193 -28.90 -8.93 1.66
CA PRO A 193 -28.43 -7.60 2.06
C PRO A 193 -26.90 -7.53 1.93
N ILE A 194 -26.40 -6.51 1.24
CA ILE A 194 -24.96 -6.28 1.12
C ILE A 194 -24.50 -5.57 2.38
N THR A 195 -23.64 -6.21 3.17
CA THR A 195 -23.07 -5.59 4.37
C THR A 195 -21.74 -4.94 4.04
N TYR A 196 -21.65 -3.63 4.31
CA TYR A 196 -20.42 -2.86 4.21
C TYR A 196 -19.84 -2.57 5.59
N ALA A 197 -18.52 -2.51 5.66
CA ALA A 197 -17.78 -2.19 6.86
C ALA A 197 -16.58 -1.29 6.53
N LEU A 198 -16.26 -0.39 7.45
CA LEU A 198 -15.05 0.42 7.46
C LEU A 198 -13.99 -0.25 8.33
N ALA A 199 -12.81 -0.48 7.75
CA ALA A 199 -11.65 -1.00 8.47
C ALA A 199 -10.57 0.09 8.59
N PRO A 200 -10.40 0.73 9.77
CA PRO A 200 -9.35 1.72 9.99
C PRO A 200 -7.96 1.10 9.87
N LEU A 201 -7.09 1.77 9.12
CA LEU A 201 -5.67 1.45 9.04
C LEU A 201 -4.96 1.94 10.31
N LEU A 202 -4.03 1.14 10.82
CA LEU A 202 -3.19 1.49 11.96
C LEU A 202 -2.02 2.38 11.53
N CYS A 203 -2.33 3.47 10.83
CA CYS A 203 -1.40 4.52 10.44
C CYS A 203 -2.03 5.90 10.67
N ASP A 204 -1.20 6.92 10.90
CA ASP A 204 -1.63 8.28 11.24
C ASP A 204 -1.41 9.21 10.06
N LEU A 205 -2.31 10.15 9.83
CA LEU A 205 -2.06 11.24 8.89
C LEU A 205 -1.19 12.30 9.59
N VAL A 206 -0.20 12.86 8.89
CA VAL A 206 0.64 13.93 9.44
C VAL A 206 -0.18 15.16 9.80
N ASP A 207 -1.15 15.50 8.95
CA ASP A 207 -1.96 16.73 9.09
C ASP A 207 -3.26 16.53 9.88
N ASP A 208 -3.61 15.28 10.23
CA ASP A 208 -4.82 14.95 11.00
C ASP A 208 -4.58 13.75 11.94
N GLU A 209 -4.21 14.05 13.18
CA GLU A 209 -4.05 13.06 14.25
C GLU A 209 -5.39 12.62 14.88
N SER A 210 -6.50 13.28 14.54
CA SER A 210 -7.81 13.03 15.16
C SER A 210 -8.62 11.95 14.46
N SER A 211 -8.28 11.63 13.21
CA SER A 211 -8.97 10.65 12.38
C SER A 211 -8.07 9.47 12.00
N ARG A 212 -8.69 8.43 11.44
CA ARG A 212 -8.02 7.28 10.80
C ARG A 212 -8.49 7.15 9.36
N LEU A 213 -7.57 6.80 8.47
CA LEU A 213 -7.90 6.34 7.12
C LEU A 213 -8.58 4.97 7.21
N CYS A 214 -9.71 4.79 6.54
CA CYS A 214 -10.46 3.54 6.53
C CYS A 214 -10.55 2.93 5.15
N LEU A 215 -10.37 1.61 5.08
CA LEU A 215 -10.72 0.80 3.91
C LEU A 215 -12.24 0.58 3.90
N ASN A 216 -12.86 0.76 2.74
CA ASN A 216 -14.24 0.34 2.51
C ASN A 216 -14.24 -1.15 2.13
N LEU A 217 -14.93 -1.97 2.92
CA LEU A 217 -14.98 -3.42 2.77
C LEU A 217 -16.41 -3.88 2.56
N GLN A 218 -16.63 -4.73 1.55
CA GLN A 218 -17.88 -5.43 1.33
C GLN A 218 -17.74 -6.87 1.85
N CYS A 219 -18.64 -7.29 2.73
CA CYS A 219 -18.69 -8.65 3.26
C CYS A 219 -19.04 -9.66 2.15
N ILE A 220 -18.48 -10.87 2.22
CA ILE A 220 -18.78 -11.98 1.33
C ILE A 220 -19.45 -13.09 2.15
N PRO A 221 -20.77 -12.99 2.41
CA PRO A 221 -21.45 -13.87 3.37
C PRO A 221 -21.71 -15.29 2.84
N GLN A 222 -21.53 -15.51 1.54
CA GLN A 222 -21.93 -16.75 0.87
C GLN A 222 -20.98 -17.93 1.13
N TYR A 223 -19.82 -17.71 1.74
CA TYR A 223 -18.78 -18.72 1.92
C TYR A 223 -18.14 -18.63 3.30
N ASP A 224 -17.89 -19.80 3.90
CA ASP A 224 -17.04 -19.92 5.08
C ASP A 224 -15.58 -20.06 4.64
N PHE A 225 -14.73 -19.17 5.14
CA PHE A 225 -13.30 -19.19 4.86
C PHE A 225 -12.52 -19.64 6.08
N PHE A 226 -11.63 -20.61 5.89
CA PHE A 226 -10.83 -21.16 6.98
C PHE A 226 -9.35 -20.81 6.79
N VAL A 227 -8.76 -20.20 7.81
CA VAL A 227 -7.31 -19.93 7.89
C VAL A 227 -6.80 -20.59 9.17
N ASN A 228 -5.83 -21.49 9.04
CA ASN A 228 -5.27 -22.25 10.17
C ASN A 228 -6.31 -23.02 11.02
N GLY A 229 -7.47 -23.34 10.45
CA GLY A 229 -8.55 -24.08 11.13
C GLY A 229 -9.65 -23.19 11.71
N ASP A 230 -9.43 -21.87 11.78
CA ASP A 230 -10.41 -20.91 12.27
C ASP A 230 -11.27 -20.37 11.13
N SER A 231 -12.59 -20.32 11.35
CA SER A 231 -13.53 -19.70 10.40
C SER A 231 -13.45 -18.19 10.53
N LEU A 232 -13.10 -17.50 9.45
CA LEU A 232 -12.93 -16.04 9.41
C LEU A 232 -13.92 -15.41 8.43
N PRO A 233 -14.49 -14.24 8.76
CA PRO A 233 -15.29 -13.48 7.81
C PRO A 233 -14.38 -12.95 6.69
N ALA A 234 -14.88 -13.04 5.46
CA ALA A 234 -14.16 -12.58 4.29
C ALA A 234 -14.79 -11.34 3.68
N TYR A 235 -13.92 -10.49 3.13
CA TYR A 235 -14.28 -9.22 2.57
C TYR A 235 -13.61 -8.99 1.23
N ARG A 236 -14.15 -8.06 0.45
CA ARG A 236 -13.54 -7.45 -0.71
C ARG A 236 -13.37 -5.96 -0.46
N ARG A 237 -12.22 -5.37 -0.79
CA ARG A 237 -12.10 -3.92 -0.77
C ARG A 237 -12.91 -3.33 -1.92
N VAL A 238 -13.74 -2.35 -1.62
CA VAL A 238 -14.58 -1.59 -2.57
C VAL A 238 -14.26 -0.10 -2.46
N LYS A 239 -14.91 0.75 -3.27
CA LYS A 239 -14.76 2.22 -3.25
C LYS A 239 -13.27 2.63 -3.20
N CYS A 240 -12.43 2.03 -4.05
CA CYS A 240 -10.96 2.14 -3.94
C CYS A 240 -10.39 3.52 -4.33
N SER A 241 -11.20 4.39 -4.91
CA SER A 241 -10.86 5.77 -5.26
C SER A 241 -11.02 6.75 -4.12
N GLU A 242 -11.75 6.38 -3.07
CA GLU A 242 -12.17 7.29 -2.00
C GLU A 242 -11.70 6.78 -0.64
N TRP A 243 -11.23 7.72 0.19
CA TRP A 243 -10.89 7.45 1.58
C TRP A 243 -12.00 7.95 2.49
N MET A 244 -12.43 7.08 3.39
CA MET A 244 -13.26 7.48 4.52
C MET A 244 -12.35 7.81 5.71
N LEU A 245 -12.60 8.95 6.35
CA LEU A 245 -11.94 9.34 7.58
C LEU A 245 -12.89 9.11 8.75
N VAL A 246 -12.49 8.26 9.69
CA VAL A 246 -13.27 7.99 10.89
C VAL A 246 -12.58 8.63 12.09
N PRO A 247 -13.27 9.48 12.88
CA PRO A 247 -12.71 10.04 14.10
C PRO A 247 -12.27 8.94 15.07
N ARG A 248 -11.09 9.07 15.65
CA ARG A 248 -10.56 8.09 16.63
C ARG A 248 -11.50 7.83 17.79
N ALA A 249 -12.24 8.85 18.23
CA ALA A 249 -13.22 8.72 19.31
C ALA A 249 -14.34 7.71 18.99
N ALA A 250 -14.71 7.57 17.71
CA ALA A 250 -15.72 6.59 17.28
C ALA A 250 -15.17 5.15 17.30
N LEU A 251 -13.84 4.98 17.30
CA LEU A 251 -13.16 3.68 17.31
C LEU A 251 -12.90 3.13 18.71
N ALA A 252 -13.14 3.92 19.77
CA ALA A 252 -12.72 3.58 21.13
C ALA A 252 -13.33 2.26 21.67
N ASN A 253 -14.48 1.85 21.14
CA ASN A 253 -15.19 0.63 21.54
C ASN A 253 -15.30 -0.40 20.40
N ALA A 254 -14.61 -0.18 19.28
CA ALA A 254 -14.75 -1.05 18.12
C ALA A 254 -14.05 -2.40 18.37
N GLU A 255 -14.80 -3.50 18.29
CA GLU A 255 -14.26 -4.84 18.50
C GLU A 255 -13.17 -5.14 17.46
N PHE A 256 -12.04 -5.67 17.94
CA PHE A 256 -10.88 -5.99 17.13
C PHE A 256 -10.89 -7.47 16.79
N GLY A 257 -10.75 -7.81 15.51
CA GLY A 257 -10.80 -9.19 15.04
C GLY A 257 -9.91 -9.44 13.84
N THR A 258 -9.77 -10.72 13.50
CA THR A 258 -9.10 -11.14 12.27
C THR A 258 -10.13 -11.32 11.17
N ILE A 259 -9.85 -10.73 10.02
CA ILE A 259 -10.63 -10.90 8.80
C ILE A 259 -9.72 -11.41 7.67
N VAL A 260 -10.34 -11.87 6.59
CA VAL A 260 -9.63 -12.12 5.34
C VAL A 260 -10.12 -11.15 4.28
N VAL A 261 -9.21 -10.45 3.61
CA VAL A 261 -9.56 -9.68 2.42
C VAL A 261 -9.10 -10.42 1.18
N LEU A 262 -10.02 -10.71 0.27
CA LEU A 262 -9.75 -11.48 -0.94
C LEU A 262 -8.97 -10.63 -1.95
N GLU A 263 -7.81 -11.15 -2.35
CA GLU A 263 -7.07 -10.64 -3.50
C GLU A 263 -7.79 -11.01 -4.81
N ASP A 264 -7.43 -10.31 -5.89
CA ASP A 264 -8.13 -10.41 -7.18
C ASP A 264 -8.25 -11.84 -7.73
N GLU A 265 -7.27 -12.68 -7.49
CA GLU A 265 -7.25 -14.06 -7.98
C GLU A 265 -8.31 -14.91 -7.26
N GLN A 266 -8.36 -14.84 -5.93
CA GLN A 266 -9.34 -15.56 -5.13
C GLN A 266 -10.75 -15.02 -5.35
N PHE A 267 -10.93 -13.71 -5.45
CA PHE A 267 -12.25 -13.14 -5.72
C PHE A 267 -12.81 -13.55 -7.09
N ARG A 268 -11.97 -13.57 -8.13
CA ARG A 268 -12.38 -14.06 -9.46
C ARG A 268 -12.77 -15.54 -9.46
N PHE A 269 -12.05 -16.36 -8.68
CA PHE A 269 -12.36 -17.78 -8.56
C PHE A 269 -13.78 -18.00 -7.99
N LEU A 270 -14.21 -17.16 -7.05
CA LEU A 270 -15.56 -17.24 -6.48
C LEU A 270 -16.65 -16.78 -7.45
N LYS A 271 -16.42 -15.67 -8.19
CA LYS A 271 -17.41 -15.15 -9.15
C LYS A 271 -17.59 -16.04 -10.39
N HIS A 272 -16.54 -16.74 -10.79
CA HIS A 272 -16.54 -17.61 -11.96
C HIS A 272 -15.94 -18.97 -11.62
N PRO A 273 -16.67 -19.80 -10.87
CA PRO A 273 -16.20 -21.14 -10.56
C PRO A 273 -16.01 -21.93 -11.87
N PRO A 274 -14.96 -22.74 -11.99
CA PRO A 274 -14.72 -23.52 -13.20
C PRO A 274 -15.96 -24.39 -13.52
N PRO A 275 -16.30 -24.56 -14.82
CA PRO A 275 -17.57 -25.15 -15.25
C PRO A 275 -17.78 -26.63 -14.85
N ASN A 276 -16.76 -27.27 -14.29
CA ASN A 276 -16.88 -28.59 -13.67
C ASN A 276 -16.58 -28.44 -12.18
N GLY A 277 -17.60 -28.63 -11.33
CA GLY A 277 -17.53 -28.61 -9.86
C GLY A 277 -16.66 -29.72 -9.26
N GLY A 278 -15.41 -29.82 -9.67
CA GLY A 278 -14.40 -30.60 -9.00
C GLY A 278 -13.93 -29.83 -7.77
N LEU A 279 -14.24 -30.35 -6.59
CA LEU A 279 -13.48 -30.05 -5.37
C LEU A 279 -11.99 -30.29 -5.67
N ILE A 280 -11.26 -29.24 -6.02
CA ILE A 280 -9.81 -29.24 -5.97
C ILE A 280 -9.49 -29.07 -4.50
N ARG A 281 -9.26 -30.19 -3.80
CA ARG A 281 -8.62 -30.20 -2.48
C ARG A 281 -7.39 -29.30 -2.58
N MET A 282 -7.42 -28.12 -1.95
CA MET A 282 -6.20 -27.34 -1.75
C MET A 282 -5.22 -28.26 -1.02
N LEU A 283 -4.08 -28.52 -1.67
CA LEU A 283 -3.04 -29.40 -1.15
C LEU A 283 -2.53 -28.83 0.18
N ARG A 284 -2.38 -29.75 1.14
CA ARG A 284 -1.79 -29.55 2.46
C ARG A 284 -0.35 -29.03 2.39
#